data_AF-A0A0L0UJX4-F1
#
_entry.id   AF-A0A0L0UJX4-F1
#
_cell.length_a   1.000
_cell.length_b   1.000
_cell.length_c   1.000
_cell.angle_alpha   90.00
_cell.angle_beta   90.00
_cell.angle_gamma   90.00
#
_symmetry.space_group_name_H-M   'P 1'
#
loop_
_entity.id
_entity.type
_entity.pdbx_description
1 polymer ?
#
loop_
_entity_poly.entity_id
_entity_poly.type
_entity_poly.pdbx_seq_one_letter_code
_entity_poly.pdbx_strand_id
1 'polypeptide(L)'
;MGLCSSRKTAIQALRSLTQDAHNRIVNACAETSAIAPPLCIDNLDMEERVHQASIGKQTRMFHGTWGYIHIPSKSLMDTLDPQELTLLAYHNSLKHAASMEIEPDLFLPNDPSGDEYELVLKSQIAQVMLRYVATPSDKKKM
;
A
#
# COMPACT_ATOMS: atom_id res chain seq x y z
N MET A 1 11.09 0.26 -7.42
CA MET A 1 10.93 -0.80 -8.44
C MET A 1 11.93 -0.58 -9.56
N GLY A 2 13.21 -0.89 -9.31
CA GLY A 2 14.29 -0.70 -10.28
C GLY A 2 15.21 -1.91 -10.20
N LEU A 3 15.59 -2.43 -11.37
CA LEU A 3 16.36 -3.63 -11.71
C LEU A 3 15.47 -4.69 -12.42
N CYS A 4 15.86 -4.97 -13.66
CA CYS A 4 15.19 -5.82 -14.65
C CYS A 4 14.84 -7.22 -14.12
N SER A 5 13.72 -7.36 -13.40
CA SER A 5 13.12 -8.67 -13.18
C SER A 5 12.38 -9.08 -14.45
N SER A 6 12.55 -10.32 -14.91
CA SER A 6 11.74 -10.84 -16.01
C SER A 6 10.25 -10.68 -15.69
N ARG A 7 9.39 -10.49 -16.70
CA ARG A 7 7.93 -10.42 -16.53
C ARG A 7 7.41 -11.56 -15.64
N LYS A 8 7.95 -12.77 -15.81
CA LYS A 8 7.56 -13.95 -15.03
C LYS A 8 7.87 -13.77 -13.54
N THR A 9 9.06 -13.25 -13.23
CA THR A 9 9.49 -12.94 -11.86
C THR A 9 8.63 -11.84 -11.24
N ALA A 10 8.34 -10.75 -11.96
CA ALA A 10 7.50 -9.67 -11.48
C ALA A 10 6.08 -10.15 -11.16
N ILE A 11 5.45 -10.92 -12.06
CA ILE A 11 4.12 -11.48 -11.86
C ILE A 11 4.11 -12.48 -10.68
N GLN A 12 5.16 -13.29 -10.53
CA GLN A 12 5.25 -14.23 -9.42
C GLN A 12 5.37 -13.50 -8.08
N ALA A 13 6.18 -12.44 -8.01
CA ALA A 13 6.28 -11.59 -6.82
C ALA A 13 4.93 -10.93 -6.50
N LEU A 14 4.24 -10.37 -7.50
CA LEU A 14 2.90 -9.80 -7.32
C LEU A 14 1.92 -10.84 -6.76
N ARG A 15 1.89 -12.07 -7.30
CA ARG A 15 1.04 -13.14 -6.77
C ARG A 15 1.33 -13.47 -5.31
N SER A 16 2.60 -13.57 -4.93
CA SER A 16 3.01 -13.81 -3.54
C SER A 16 2.56 -12.66 -2.63
N LEU A 17 2.75 -11.41 -3.06
CA LEU A 17 2.30 -10.23 -2.31
C LEU A 17 0.77 -10.19 -2.20
N THR A 18 0.03 -10.55 -3.26
CA THR A 18 -1.43 -10.63 -3.23
C THR A 18 -1.91 -11.68 -2.23
N GLN A 19 -1.27 -12.86 -2.17
CA GLN A 19 -1.65 -13.88 -1.21
C GLN A 19 -1.38 -13.43 0.23
N ASP A 20 -0.25 -12.79 0.49
CA ASP A 20 0.08 -12.26 1.80
C ASP A 20 -0.90 -11.15 2.22
N ALA A 21 -1.17 -10.19 1.33
CA ALA A 21 -2.13 -9.13 1.57
C ALA A 21 -3.55 -9.66 1.81
N HIS A 22 -3.98 -10.69 1.05
CA HIS A 22 -5.26 -11.35 1.25
C HIS A 22 -5.36 -11.95 2.66
N ASN A 23 -4.33 -12.69 3.10
CA ASN A 23 -4.32 -13.28 4.43
C ASN A 23 -4.36 -12.20 5.53
N ARG A 24 -3.64 -11.09 5.36
CA ARG A 24 -3.67 -9.96 6.29
C ARG A 24 -5.07 -9.33 6.39
N ILE A 25 -5.76 -9.16 5.26
CA ILE A 25 -7.13 -8.62 5.24
C ILE A 25 -8.08 -9.55 5.97
N VAL A 26 -8.03 -10.86 5.70
CA VAL A 26 -8.89 -11.85 6.37
C VAL A 26 -8.67 -11.82 7.88
N ASN A 27 -7.42 -11.80 8.33
CA ASN A 27 -7.08 -11.74 9.75
C ASN A 27 -7.58 -10.44 10.41
N ALA A 28 -7.36 -9.29 9.78
CA ALA A 28 -7.82 -8.00 10.28
C ALA A 28 -9.35 -7.94 10.40
N CYS A 29 -10.07 -8.44 9.40
CA CYS A 29 -11.53 -8.53 9.46
C CYS A 29 -12.03 -9.44 10.58
N ALA A 30 -11.30 -10.52 10.91
CA ALA A 30 -11.65 -11.43 12.00
C ALA A 30 -11.43 -10.83 13.39
N GLU A 31 -10.52 -9.85 13.53
CA GLU A 31 -10.24 -9.18 14.82
C GLU A 31 -11.27 -8.10 15.18
N THR A 32 -12.07 -7.64 14.22
CA THR A 32 -13.00 -6.51 14.45
C THR A 32 -14.35 -7.02 14.94
N SER A 33 -14.80 -6.58 16.11
CA SER A 33 -15.93 -7.20 16.82
C SER A 33 -17.29 -6.51 16.62
N ALA A 34 -17.31 -5.19 16.38
CA ALA A 34 -18.54 -4.41 16.31
C ALA A 34 -18.93 -4.00 14.88
N ILE A 35 -17.95 -3.61 14.07
CA ILE A 35 -18.14 -3.14 12.68
C ILE A 35 -17.03 -3.73 11.84
N ALA A 36 -17.35 -4.33 10.69
CA ALA A 36 -16.33 -4.80 9.76
C ALA A 36 -15.53 -3.62 9.18
N PRO A 37 -14.20 -3.72 9.02
CA PRO A 37 -13.39 -2.67 8.41
C PRO A 37 -13.93 -2.28 7.03
N PRO A 38 -14.10 -0.98 6.73
CA PRO A 38 -14.43 -0.53 5.38
C PRO A 38 -13.38 -1.03 4.38
N LEU A 39 -13.85 -1.64 3.29
CA LEU A 39 -13.03 -2.17 2.20
C LEU A 39 -13.22 -1.29 0.97
N CYS A 40 -12.12 -0.73 0.48
CA CYS A 40 -12.08 -0.01 -0.79
C CYS A 40 -11.36 -0.86 -1.82
N ILE A 41 -12.00 -1.03 -2.98
CA ILE A 41 -11.47 -1.75 -4.13
C ILE A 41 -11.67 -0.87 -5.36
N ASP A 42 -10.63 -0.75 -6.18
CA ASP A 42 -10.68 -0.01 -7.43
C ASP A 42 -9.83 -0.69 -8.50
N ASN A 43 -10.09 -0.38 -9.76
CA ASN A 43 -9.35 -0.91 -10.89
C ASN A 43 -7.96 -0.27 -10.98
N LEU A 44 -6.96 -1.09 -11.31
CA LEU A 44 -5.58 -0.66 -11.53
C LEU A 44 -5.19 -0.95 -12.97
N ASP A 45 -5.26 0.07 -13.82
CA ASP A 45 -4.85 -0.04 -15.21
C ASP A 45 -3.47 0.58 -15.41
N MET A 46 -2.50 -0.22 -15.84
CA MET A 46 -1.15 0.25 -16.16
C MET A 46 -0.86 0.07 -17.65
N GLU A 47 -0.46 1.14 -18.33
CA GLU A 47 0.00 1.09 -19.71
C GLU A 47 1.54 1.01 -19.76
N GLU A 48 2.06 -0.06 -20.36
CA GLU A 48 3.44 -0.11 -20.83
C GLU A 48 3.46 0.40 -22.28
N ARG A 49 3.76 1.69 -22.45
CA ARG A 49 3.86 2.32 -23.77
C ARG A 49 5.23 2.07 -24.39
N VAL A 50 5.25 1.56 -25.62
CA VAL A 50 6.47 1.41 -26.42
C VAL A 50 6.52 2.50 -27.49
N HIS A 51 7.58 3.31 -27.49
CA HIS A 51 7.70 4.45 -28.43
C HIS A 51 7.96 4.05 -29.89
N GLN A 52 8.71 2.97 -30.13
CA GLN A 52 8.93 2.41 -31.46
C GLN A 52 8.44 0.97 -31.49
N ALA A 53 7.28 0.78 -32.13
CA ALA A 53 6.72 -0.54 -32.29
C ALA A 53 7.58 -1.38 -33.25
N SER A 54 7.82 -2.64 -32.87
CA SER A 54 8.45 -3.65 -33.73
C SER A 54 7.73 -4.98 -33.57
N ILE A 55 8.03 -5.95 -34.43
CA ILE A 55 7.52 -7.32 -34.25
C ILE A 55 8.02 -7.83 -32.89
N GLY A 56 7.10 -8.16 -31.98
CA GLY A 56 7.38 -8.58 -30.60
C GLY A 56 7.51 -7.45 -29.57
N LYS A 57 7.46 -6.17 -29.95
CA LYS A 57 7.55 -5.02 -29.05
C LYS A 57 6.42 -4.02 -29.35
N GLN A 58 5.34 -4.13 -28.60
CA GLN A 58 4.12 -3.33 -28.77
C GLN A 58 3.68 -2.77 -27.41
N THR A 59 2.95 -1.66 -27.44
CA THR A 59 2.28 -1.11 -26.25
C THR A 59 1.31 -2.13 -25.66
N ARG A 60 1.23 -2.21 -24.34
CA ARG A 60 0.37 -3.15 -23.62
C ARG A 60 -0.35 -2.47 -22.48
N MET A 61 -1.60 -2.89 -22.26
CA MET A 61 -2.35 -2.60 -21.05
C MET A 61 -2.26 -3.78 -20.09
N PHE A 62 -2.06 -3.49 -18.82
CA PHE A 62 -2.15 -4.44 -17.72
C PHE A 62 -3.34 -4.04 -16.86
N HIS A 63 -4.27 -4.98 -16.71
CA HIS A 63 -5.44 -4.81 -15.86
C HIS A 63 -5.18 -5.51 -14.54
N GLY A 64 -5.43 -4.79 -13.47
CA GLY A 64 -5.39 -5.28 -12.11
C GLY A 64 -6.50 -4.65 -11.29
N THR A 65 -6.52 -5.03 -10.03
CA THR A 65 -7.40 -4.47 -9.03
C THR A 65 -6.53 -4.17 -7.83
N TRP A 66 -6.67 -2.98 -7.27
CA TRP A 66 -6.03 -2.60 -6.03
C TRP A 66 -7.10 -2.29 -4.99
N GLY A 67 -6.73 -2.37 -3.73
CA GLY A 67 -7.64 -2.08 -2.65
C GLY A 67 -6.93 -2.03 -1.32
N TYR A 68 -7.63 -1.51 -0.33
CA TYR A 68 -7.17 -1.40 1.04
C TYR A 68 -8.34 -1.52 1.99
N ILE A 69 -8.05 -1.84 3.24
CA ILE A 69 -9.00 -1.80 4.34
C ILE A 69 -8.63 -0.67 5.30
N HIS A 70 -9.64 0.04 5.79
CA HIS A 70 -9.47 1.00 6.87
C HIS A 70 -9.76 0.29 8.19
N ILE A 71 -8.72 0.05 9.00
CA ILE A 71 -8.88 -0.55 10.33
C ILE A 71 -8.92 0.60 11.35
N PRO A 72 -10.06 0.85 12.01
CA PRO A 72 -10.14 1.89 13.03
C PRO A 72 -9.23 1.53 14.22
N SER A 73 -8.67 2.55 14.88
CA SER A 73 -7.85 2.32 16.07
C SER A 73 -8.65 1.61 17.17
N LYS A 74 -7.99 0.74 17.93
CA LYS A 74 -8.64 0.04 19.05
C LYS A 74 -9.28 1.02 20.05
N SER A 75 -8.59 2.12 20.36
CA SER A 75 -9.12 3.18 21.23
C SER A 75 -10.42 3.79 20.72
N LEU A 76 -10.60 3.91 19.40
CA LEU A 76 -11.87 4.37 18.83
C LEU A 76 -12.93 3.27 18.92
N MET A 77 -12.57 2.03 18.59
CA MET A 77 -13.50 0.90 18.65
C MET A 77 -14.04 0.65 20.07
N ASP A 78 -13.21 0.83 21.09
CA ASP A 78 -13.58 0.66 22.50
C ASP A 78 -14.57 1.73 22.99
N THR A 79 -14.72 2.86 22.27
CA THR A 79 -15.70 3.93 22.60
C THR A 79 -17.09 3.69 22.01
N LEU A 80 -17.25 2.69 21.14
CA LEU A 80 -18.51 2.45 20.45
C LEU A 80 -19.56 1.87 21.39
N ASP A 81 -20.73 2.52 21.47
CA ASP A 81 -21.93 1.95 22.09
C ASP A 81 -22.71 1.15 21.03
N PRO A 82 -22.87 -0.18 21.19
CA PRO A 82 -23.65 -0.99 20.27
C PRO A 82 -25.10 -0.53 20.10
N GLN A 83 -25.68 0.15 21.10
CA GLN A 83 -27.06 0.65 21.02
C GLN A 83 -27.20 1.86 20.09
N GLU A 84 -26.11 2.58 19.85
CA GLU A 84 -26.05 3.74 18.95
C GLU A 84 -25.62 3.35 17.52
N LEU A 85 -25.31 2.07 17.25
CA LEU A 85 -25.01 1.56 15.90
C LEU A 85 -26.29 1.32 15.08
N THR A 86 -27.11 2.35 14.94
CA THR A 86 -28.39 2.30 14.22
C THR A 86 -28.37 3.13 12.94
N LEU A 87 -29.24 2.79 11.98
CA LEU A 87 -29.43 3.58 10.76
C LEU A 87 -29.83 5.03 11.06
N LEU A 88 -30.63 5.24 12.11
CA LEU A 88 -31.08 6.57 12.52
C LEU A 88 -29.91 7.42 13.02
N ALA A 89 -29.08 6.86 13.91
CA ALA A 89 -27.88 7.52 14.41
C ALA A 89 -26.91 7.86 13.26
N TYR A 90 -26.71 6.92 12.32
CA TYR A 90 -25.92 7.13 11.12
C TYR A 90 -26.45 8.29 10.24
N HIS A 91 -27.76 8.33 9.96
CA HIS A 91 -28.33 9.45 9.20
C HIS A 91 -28.21 10.79 9.92
N ASN A 92 -28.33 10.81 11.25
CA ASN A 92 -28.16 12.03 12.02
C ASN A 92 -26.70 12.50 12.04
N SER A 93 -25.73 11.60 12.10
CA SER A 93 -24.30 11.96 12.03
C SER A 93 -23.92 12.52 10.66
N LEU A 94 -24.49 11.98 9.56
CA LEU A 94 -24.26 12.51 8.21
C LEU A 94 -24.70 13.97 8.05
N LYS A 95 -25.78 14.39 8.73
CA LYS A 95 -26.22 15.80 8.69
C LYS A 95 -25.14 16.74 9.24
N HIS A 96 -24.41 16.29 10.27
CA HIS A 96 -23.31 17.07 10.83
C HIS A 96 -22.07 17.04 9.93
N ALA A 97 -21.77 15.88 9.33
CA ALA A 97 -20.67 15.73 8.37
C ALA A 97 -20.81 16.68 7.17
N ALA A 98 -22.04 16.98 6.73
CA ALA A 98 -22.29 17.91 5.63
C ALA A 98 -21.83 19.36 5.91
N SER A 99 -21.76 19.75 7.19
CA SER A 99 -21.28 21.07 7.63
C SER A 99 -19.84 21.05 8.15
N MET A 100 -19.19 19.89 8.13
CA MET A 100 -17.82 19.75 8.64
C MET A 100 -16.84 20.45 7.68
N GLU A 101 -15.98 21.28 8.25
CA GLU A 101 -14.87 21.86 7.48
C GLU A 101 -13.80 20.78 7.28
N ILE A 102 -13.51 20.48 6.01
CA ILE A 102 -12.53 19.47 5.65
C ILE A 102 -11.20 20.18 5.38
N GLU A 103 -10.29 20.10 6.36
CA GLU A 103 -8.91 20.55 6.20
C GLU A 103 -8.04 19.49 5.51
N PRO A 104 -7.11 19.88 4.62
CA PRO A 104 -6.21 18.93 3.93
C PRO A 104 -5.42 18.02 4.87
N ASP A 105 -5.03 18.52 6.05
CA ASP A 105 -4.24 17.79 7.04
C ASP A 105 -4.96 16.55 7.58
N LEU A 106 -6.30 16.51 7.54
CA LEU A 106 -7.10 15.33 7.92
C LEU A 106 -6.83 14.12 7.02
N PHE A 107 -6.33 14.33 5.80
CA PHE A 107 -6.00 13.26 4.86
C PHE A 107 -4.51 12.94 4.81
N LEU A 108 -3.68 13.73 5.51
CA LEU A 108 -2.26 13.45 5.58
C LEU A 108 -2.02 12.30 6.57
N PRO A 109 -1.04 11.41 6.28
CA PRO A 109 -0.67 10.38 7.23
C PRO A 109 -0.15 11.04 8.51
N ASN A 110 -0.73 10.66 9.65
CA ASN A 110 -0.25 11.08 10.98
C ASN A 110 1.03 10.31 11.41
N ASP A 111 1.37 9.24 10.69
CA ASP A 111 2.49 8.38 10.99
C ASP A 111 3.77 8.89 10.29
N PRO A 112 4.96 8.85 10.91
CA PRO A 112 6.21 9.31 10.32
C PRO A 112 6.74 8.34 9.24
N SER A 113 5.86 7.62 8.55
CA SER A 113 6.14 6.63 7.49
C SER A 113 7.02 7.15 6.32
N GLY A 114 7.30 8.45 6.26
CA GLY A 114 8.40 9.00 5.47
C GLY A 114 9.78 8.39 5.83
N ASP A 115 9.98 7.96 7.08
CA ASP A 115 11.21 7.32 7.57
C ASP A 115 11.49 6.01 6.83
N GLU A 116 10.47 5.24 6.48
CA GLU A 116 10.63 3.97 5.74
C GLU A 116 11.12 4.21 4.32
N TYR A 117 10.62 5.26 3.67
CA TYR A 117 11.09 5.67 2.34
C TYR A 117 12.55 6.10 2.40
N GLU A 118 12.92 6.88 3.43
CA GLU A 118 14.31 7.28 3.67
C GLU A 118 15.23 6.06 3.90
N LEU A 119 14.79 5.08 4.69
CA LEU A 119 15.54 3.85 4.94
C LEU A 119 15.71 3.00 3.67
N VAL A 120 14.67 2.89 2.84
CA VAL A 120 14.75 2.18 1.55
C VAL A 120 15.75 2.87 0.63
N LEU A 121 15.72 4.20 0.54
CA LEU A 121 16.65 4.97 -0.29
C LEU A 121 18.09 4.82 0.20
N LYS A 122 18.31 4.96 1.53
CA LYS A 122 19.61 4.75 2.18
C LYS A 122 20.15 3.35 1.92
N SER A 123 19.32 2.32 2.03
CA SER A 123 19.69 0.93 1.76
C SER A 123 20.13 0.72 0.29
N GLN A 124 19.38 1.28 -0.66
CA GLN A 124 19.73 1.20 -2.08
C GLN A 124 21.06 1.90 -2.39
N ILE A 125 21.27 3.11 -1.85
CA ILE A 125 22.52 3.84 -1.99
C ILE A 125 23.67 3.06 -1.34
N ALA A 126 23.49 2.54 -0.14
CA ALA A 126 24.50 1.76 0.56
C ALA A 126 24.92 0.51 -0.24
N GLN A 127 23.98 -0.21 -0.86
CA GLN A 127 24.29 -1.35 -1.72
C GLN A 127 25.11 -0.95 -2.94
N VAL A 128 24.80 0.17 -3.58
CA VAL A 128 25.57 0.69 -4.72
C VAL A 128 26.97 1.09 -4.28
N MET A 129 27.08 1.84 -3.17
CA MET A 129 28.37 2.25 -2.62
C MET A 129 29.23 1.02 -2.30
N LEU A 130 28.66 -0.01 -1.67
CA LEU A 130 29.40 -1.22 -1.32
C LEU A 130 29.87 -2.01 -2.56
N ARG A 131 29.03 -2.10 -3.61
CA ARG A 131 29.37 -2.90 -4.80
C ARG A 131 30.33 -2.21 -5.76
N TYR A 132 30.24 -0.89 -5.89
CA TYR A 132 30.89 -0.17 -6.99
C TYR A 132 31.90 0.88 -6.55
N VAL A 133 31.83 1.36 -5.31
CA VAL A 133 32.65 2.48 -4.82
C VAL A 133 33.61 2.03 -3.72
N ALA A 134 33.16 1.16 -2.81
CA ALA A 134 33.93 0.71 -1.68
C ALA A 134 35.04 -0.24 -2.11
N THR A 135 36.29 0.14 -1.86
CA THR A 135 37.43 -0.78 -1.88
C THR A 135 37.65 -1.36 -0.49
N PRO A 136 37.76 -2.69 -0.33
CA PRO A 136 38.03 -3.29 0.97
C PRO A 136 39.35 -2.77 1.54
N SER A 137 39.31 -2.28 2.77
CA SER A 137 40.50 -1.83 3.50
C SER A 137 41.48 -2.97 3.78
N ASP A 138 40.95 -4.21 3.86
CA ASP A 138 41.72 -5.40 4.18
C ASP A 138 41.96 -6.23 2.92
N LYS A 139 43.11 -5.99 2.27
CA LYS A 139 43.60 -6.81 1.14
C LYS A 139 44.25 -8.08 1.68
N LYS A 140 43.46 -9.04 2.18
CA LYS A 140 43.97 -10.42 2.22
C LYS A 140 44.06 -10.90 0.77
N LYS A 141 45.29 -10.95 0.27
CA LYS A 141 45.66 -11.51 -1.04
C LYS A 141 44.96 -12.86 -1.21
N MET A 142 44.18 -13.00 -2.27
CA MET A 142 43.92 -14.30 -2.87
C MET A 142 45.23 -14.87 -3.40
#